data_AF-A0A8K0XJJ6-F1
#
_entry.id   AF-A0A8K0XJJ6-F1
#
_cell.length_a   1.000
_cell.length_b   1.000
_cell.length_c   1.000
_cell.angle_alpha   90.00
_cell.angle_beta   90.00
_cell.angle_gamma   90.00
#
_symmetry.space_group_name_H-M   'P 1'
#
loop_
_entity.id
_entity.type
_entity.pdbx_description
1 polymer ?
#
loop_
_entity_poly.entity_id
_entity_poly.type
_entity_poly.pdbx_seq_one_letter_code
_entity_poly.pdbx_strand_id
1 'polypeptide(L)'
;MTDALLAPINELQALAQTLFQSVSTAQKTAPPPISAFLSIDASLAAATKQARAHQVKQRKIEKLKDEVLELERRWRVITEELEEGRRDLENILAEGEERIKGIEAAKAASIPYPELLAYAQSLSAFTSAPPHMPDLGLPGQPPPPLFFPPFPNEEKMRRGHMGAEEPLGLLGETHEVGKAPSPTKSVELPIPGANPYRPEHRGPQQLQMFDFDLDLNPDL
;
A
#
# COMPACT_ATOMS: atom_id res chain seq x y z
N MET A 1 15.89 -12.94 -56.53
CA MET A 1 16.91 -14.03 -56.54
C MET A 1 16.40 -15.25 -57.29
N THR A 2 15.15 -15.65 -57.07
CA THR A 2 14.46 -16.67 -57.88
C THR A 2 14.50 -16.35 -59.36
N ASP A 3 14.21 -15.11 -59.74
CA ASP A 3 14.09 -14.70 -61.14
C ASP A 3 15.43 -14.77 -61.90
N ALA A 4 16.55 -14.59 -61.20
CA ALA A 4 17.91 -14.67 -61.76
C ALA A 4 18.33 -16.12 -62.08
N LEU A 5 17.73 -17.12 -61.44
CA LEU A 5 17.95 -18.54 -61.75
C LEU A 5 16.89 -19.08 -62.70
N LEU A 6 15.65 -18.59 -62.61
CA LEU A 6 14.54 -19.02 -63.46
C LEU A 6 14.71 -18.58 -64.92
N ALA A 7 15.25 -17.39 -65.16
CA ALA A 7 15.48 -16.89 -66.52
C ALA A 7 16.38 -17.82 -67.37
N PRO A 8 17.62 -18.17 -66.97
CA PRO A 8 18.47 -19.08 -67.75
C PRO A 8 17.90 -20.50 -67.86
N ILE A 9 17.15 -20.98 -66.86
CA ILE A 9 16.50 -22.30 -66.92
C ILE A 9 15.39 -22.32 -67.98
N ASN A 10 14.55 -21.27 -68.02
CA ASN A 10 13.49 -21.15 -69.01
C ASN A 10 14.04 -20.97 -70.43
N GLU A 11 15.14 -20.22 -70.58
CA GLU A 11 15.84 -20.07 -71.86
C GLU A 11 16.48 -21.39 -72.33
N LEU A 12 17.09 -22.16 -71.42
CA LEU A 12 17.63 -23.48 -71.72
C LEU A 12 16.52 -24.45 -72.15
N GLN A 13 15.37 -24.42 -71.47
CA GLN A 13 14.20 -25.21 -71.84
C GLN A 13 13.67 -24.84 -73.24
N ALA A 14 13.59 -23.55 -73.55
CA ALA A 14 13.17 -23.09 -74.87
C ALA A 14 14.15 -23.55 -75.97
N LEU A 15 15.46 -23.41 -75.74
CA LEU A 15 16.47 -23.89 -76.70
C LEU A 15 16.43 -25.41 -76.87
N ALA A 16 16.27 -26.17 -75.79
CA ALA A 16 16.15 -27.63 -75.86
C ALA A 16 14.92 -28.04 -76.69
N GLN A 17 13.77 -27.39 -76.49
CA GLN A 17 12.56 -27.64 -77.27
C GLN A 17 12.77 -27.32 -78.76
N THR A 18 13.44 -26.21 -79.10
CA THR A 18 13.73 -25.87 -80.50
C THR A 18 14.70 -26.87 -81.15
N LEU A 19 15.69 -27.37 -80.42
CA LEU A 19 16.61 -28.41 -80.89
C LEU A 19 15.83 -29.71 -81.17
N PHE A 20 15.00 -30.17 -80.23
CA PHE A 20 14.17 -31.35 -80.42
C PHE A 20 13.20 -31.23 -81.62
N GLN A 21 12.64 -30.04 -81.86
CA GLN A 21 11.80 -29.81 -83.04
C GLN A 21 12.60 -29.85 -84.35
N SER A 22 13.82 -29.31 -84.36
CA SER A 22 14.71 -29.35 -85.54
C SER A 22 15.21 -30.76 -85.89
N VAL A 23 15.27 -31.66 -84.91
CA VAL A 23 15.72 -33.06 -85.11
C VAL A 23 14.54 -34.02 -85.37
N SER A 24 13.35 -33.74 -84.83
CA SER A 24 12.20 -34.66 -84.92
C SER A 24 11.27 -34.43 -86.11
N THR A 25 11.28 -33.25 -86.73
CA THR A 25 10.35 -32.92 -87.84
C THR A 25 11.06 -32.88 -89.19
N ALA A 26 10.38 -33.32 -90.27
CA ALA A 26 10.88 -33.21 -91.65
C ALA A 26 10.94 -31.75 -92.16
N GLN A 27 10.48 -30.78 -91.35
CA GLN A 27 10.60 -29.35 -91.63
C GLN A 27 12.01 -28.88 -91.30
N LYS A 28 12.69 -28.30 -92.29
CA LYS A 28 14.02 -27.68 -92.17
C LYS A 28 13.95 -26.39 -91.34
N THR A 29 13.69 -26.47 -90.04
CA THR A 29 14.04 -25.37 -89.13
C THR A 29 15.53 -25.41 -88.85
N ALA A 30 16.20 -24.26 -88.93
CA ALA A 30 17.63 -24.19 -88.67
C ALA A 30 17.90 -24.60 -87.20
N PRO A 31 18.87 -25.50 -86.95
CA PRO A 31 19.20 -25.92 -85.59
C PRO A 31 19.71 -24.72 -84.78
N PRO A 32 19.38 -24.62 -83.49
CA PRO A 32 19.88 -23.56 -82.64
C PRO A 32 21.41 -23.62 -82.56
N PRO A 33 22.10 -22.46 -82.53
CA PRO A 33 23.55 -22.43 -82.48
C PRO A 33 24.06 -22.97 -81.14
N ILE A 34 25.08 -23.83 -81.17
CA ILE A 34 25.70 -24.44 -79.98
C ILE A 34 26.23 -23.36 -79.02
N SER A 35 26.66 -22.20 -79.55
CA SER A 35 27.11 -21.05 -78.74
C SER A 35 26.04 -20.51 -77.79
N ALA A 36 24.75 -20.62 -78.14
CA ALA A 36 23.66 -20.18 -77.27
C ALA A 36 23.56 -21.04 -75.99
N PHE A 37 23.71 -22.37 -76.11
CA PHE A 37 23.76 -23.27 -74.96
C PHE A 37 24.95 -22.98 -74.04
N LEU A 38 26.13 -22.72 -74.61
CA LEU A 38 27.32 -22.37 -73.83
C LEU A 38 27.15 -21.04 -73.09
N SER A 39 26.48 -20.06 -73.70
CA SER A 39 26.22 -18.76 -73.07
C SER A 39 25.27 -18.87 -71.88
N ILE A 40 24.23 -19.70 -71.99
CA ILE A 40 23.28 -19.94 -70.90
C ILE A 40 23.91 -20.78 -69.79
N ASP A 41 24.73 -21.77 -70.13
CA ASP A 41 25.47 -22.55 -69.13
C ASP A 41 26.41 -21.65 -68.32
N ALA A 42 27.13 -20.73 -68.98
CA ALA A 42 27.97 -19.75 -68.32
C ALA A 42 27.14 -18.79 -67.42
N SER A 43 25.97 -18.36 -67.89
CA SER A 43 25.03 -17.51 -67.11
C SER A 43 24.50 -18.25 -65.88
N LEU A 44 24.09 -19.51 -66.03
CA LEU A 44 23.61 -20.36 -64.94
C LEU A 44 24.72 -20.62 -63.91
N ALA A 45 25.95 -20.88 -64.36
CA ALA A 45 27.11 -21.04 -63.49
C ALA A 45 27.43 -19.75 -62.71
N ALA A 46 27.27 -18.58 -63.32
CA ALA A 46 27.43 -17.29 -62.64
C ALA A 46 26.32 -17.06 -61.60
N ALA A 47 25.06 -17.28 -61.97
CA ALA A 47 23.90 -17.11 -61.09
C ALA A 47 23.94 -18.06 -59.88
N THR A 48 24.36 -19.31 -60.06
CA THR A 48 24.51 -20.28 -58.95
C THR A 48 25.65 -19.90 -58.00
N LYS A 49 26.79 -19.42 -58.51
CA LYS A 49 27.88 -18.87 -57.67
C LYS A 49 27.41 -17.69 -56.84
N GLN A 50 26.66 -16.76 -57.46
CA GLN A 50 26.09 -15.62 -56.76
C GLN A 50 25.08 -16.07 -55.69
N ALA A 51 24.16 -16.98 -56.02
CA ALA A 51 23.19 -17.52 -55.08
C ALA A 51 23.87 -18.16 -53.85
N ARG A 52 24.94 -18.93 -54.06
CA ARG A 52 25.74 -19.50 -52.97
C ARG A 52 26.36 -18.41 -52.09
N ALA A 53 26.94 -17.37 -52.69
CA ALA A 53 27.50 -16.25 -51.93
C ALA A 53 26.44 -15.52 -51.10
N HIS A 54 25.24 -15.32 -51.64
CA HIS A 54 24.11 -14.74 -50.91
C HIS A 54 23.65 -15.65 -49.77
N GLN A 55 23.54 -16.96 -49.98
CA GLN A 55 23.17 -17.91 -48.91
C GLN A 55 24.15 -17.88 -47.74
N VAL A 56 25.45 -17.80 -48.01
CA VAL A 56 26.48 -17.69 -46.96
C VAL A 56 26.32 -16.38 -46.18
N LYS A 57 26.10 -15.26 -46.87
CA LYS A 57 25.86 -13.96 -46.23
C LYS A 57 24.56 -13.95 -45.43
N GLN A 58 23.50 -14.57 -45.96
CA GLN A 58 22.20 -14.67 -45.30
C GLN A 58 22.30 -15.42 -43.97
N ARG A 59 23.01 -16.56 -43.95
CA ARG A 59 23.27 -17.29 -42.70
C ARG A 59 24.04 -16.45 -41.68
N LYS A 60 24.96 -15.59 -42.15
CA LYS A 60 25.67 -14.66 -41.26
C LYS A 60 24.74 -13.58 -40.71
N ILE A 61 23.84 -13.06 -41.54
CA ILE A 61 22.82 -12.07 -41.11
C ILE A 61 21.89 -12.68 -40.07
N GLU A 62 21.43 -13.93 -40.28
CA GLU A 62 20.57 -14.63 -39.32
C GLU A 62 21.28 -14.82 -37.98
N LYS A 63 22.54 -15.27 -37.97
CA LYS A 63 23.33 -15.37 -36.73
C LYS A 63 23.47 -14.03 -36.01
N LEU A 64 23.81 -12.96 -36.74
CA LEU A 64 23.93 -11.61 -36.18
C LEU A 64 22.60 -11.12 -35.61
N LYS A 65 21.48 -11.44 -36.27
CA LYS A 65 20.14 -11.11 -35.79
C LYS A 65 19.86 -11.81 -34.45
N ASP A 66 20.18 -13.10 -34.35
CA ASP A 66 20.00 -13.85 -33.11
C ASP A 66 20.88 -13.29 -31.99
N GLU A 67 22.13 -12.91 -32.28
CA GLU A 67 23.03 -12.24 -31.32
C GLU A 67 22.47 -10.90 -30.83
N VAL A 68 21.91 -10.08 -31.73
CA VAL A 68 21.27 -8.80 -31.37
C VAL A 68 20.06 -9.03 -30.48
N LEU A 69 19.19 -10.00 -30.82
CA LEU A 69 18.02 -10.32 -30.01
C LEU A 69 18.41 -10.81 -28.61
N GLU A 70 19.49 -11.57 -28.50
CA GLU A 70 20.02 -12.01 -27.21
C GLU A 70 20.63 -10.87 -26.39
N LEU A 71 21.29 -9.91 -27.04
CA LEU A 71 21.77 -8.69 -26.41
C LEU A 71 20.61 -7.82 -25.91
N GLU A 72 19.55 -7.66 -26.70
CA GLU A 72 18.35 -6.93 -26.30
C GLU A 72 17.66 -7.59 -25.10
N ARG A 73 17.61 -8.93 -25.06
CA ARG A 73 17.08 -9.66 -23.90
C ARG A 73 17.87 -9.35 -22.63
N ARG A 74 19.20 -9.46 -22.70
CA ARG A 74 20.08 -9.15 -21.57
C ARG A 74 19.97 -7.69 -21.13
N TRP A 75 19.87 -6.77 -22.08
CA TRP A 75 19.69 -5.36 -21.79
C TRP A 75 18.39 -5.09 -21.01
N ARG A 76 17.28 -5.74 -21.39
CA ARG A 76 16.01 -5.61 -20.68
C ARG A 76 16.11 -6.10 -19.24
N VAL A 77 16.72 -7.26 -19.01
CA VAL A 77 16.95 -7.79 -17.66
C VAL A 77 17.74 -6.80 -16.81
N ILE A 78 18.86 -6.27 -17.33
CA ILE A 78 19.66 -5.27 -16.60
C ILE A 78 18.86 -4.01 -16.27
N THR A 79 18.01 -3.56 -17.20
CA THR A 79 17.18 -2.37 -16.98
C THR A 79 16.12 -2.62 -15.92
N GLU A 80 15.52 -3.81 -15.92
CA GLU A 80 14.54 -4.23 -14.90
C GLU A 80 15.18 -4.32 -13.52
N GLU A 81 16.34 -4.99 -13.40
CA GLU A 81 17.11 -5.08 -12.15
C GLU A 81 17.53 -3.70 -11.63
N LEU A 82 17.90 -2.79 -12.52
CA LEU A 82 18.29 -1.43 -12.15
C LEU A 82 17.09 -0.62 -11.63
N GLU A 83 15.92 -0.74 -12.26
CA GLU A 83 14.70 -0.08 -11.79
C GLU A 83 14.21 -0.65 -10.47
N GLU A 84 14.31 -1.97 -10.26
CA GLU A 84 14.02 -2.60 -8.97
C GLU A 84 14.97 -2.07 -7.88
N GLY A 85 16.28 -2.10 -8.12
CA GLY A 85 17.27 -1.56 -7.18
C GLY A 85 17.07 -0.07 -6.90
N ARG A 86 16.67 0.72 -7.90
CA ARG A 86 16.34 2.14 -7.73
C ARG A 86 15.15 2.33 -6.77
N ARG A 87 14.08 1.56 -6.95
CA ARG A 87 12.88 1.62 -6.09
C ARG A 87 13.17 1.18 -4.67
N ASP A 88 13.96 0.12 -4.50
CA ASP A 88 14.35 -0.36 -3.17
C ASP A 88 15.17 0.70 -2.42
N LEU A 89 16.12 1.35 -3.11
CA LEU A 89 16.89 2.44 -2.51
C LEU A 89 16.02 3.65 -2.16
N GLU A 90 15.04 4.00 -3.00
CA GLU A 90 14.06 5.06 -2.68
C GLU A 90 13.26 4.73 -1.42
N ASN A 91 12.81 3.48 -1.27
CA ASN A 91 12.08 3.05 -0.08
C ASN A 91 12.96 3.11 1.17
N ILE A 92 14.21 2.62 1.10
CA ILE A 92 15.16 2.68 2.21
C ILE A 92 15.44 4.14 2.60
N LEU A 93 15.56 5.04 1.63
CA LEU A 93 15.80 6.45 1.89
C LEU A 93 14.59 7.11 2.56
N ALA A 94 13.37 6.83 2.08
CA ALA A 94 12.13 7.31 2.68
C ALA A 94 11.96 6.83 4.13
N GLU A 95 12.19 5.54 4.40
CA GLU A 95 12.20 5.00 5.78
C GLU A 95 13.28 5.66 6.63
N GLY A 96 14.48 5.88 6.07
CA GLY A 96 15.58 6.55 6.74
C GLY A 96 15.21 7.97 7.16
N GLU A 97 14.57 8.73 6.29
CA GLU A 97 14.08 10.08 6.59
C GLU A 97 13.01 10.08 7.68
N GLU A 98 12.06 9.15 7.66
CA GLU A 98 11.05 9.02 8.72
C GLU A 98 11.69 8.69 10.07
N ARG A 99 12.67 7.77 10.10
CA ARG A 99 13.40 7.44 11.33
C ARG A 99 14.16 8.64 11.87
N ILE A 100 14.81 9.42 11.02
CA ILE A 100 15.51 10.64 11.43
C ILE A 100 14.52 11.64 12.02
N LYS A 101 13.40 11.90 11.35
CA LYS A 101 12.33 12.77 11.87
C LYS A 101 11.81 12.30 13.23
N GLY A 102 11.60 10.99 13.39
CA GLY A 102 11.17 10.39 14.66
C GLY A 102 12.20 10.57 15.78
N ILE A 103 13.49 10.40 15.48
CA ILE A 103 14.58 10.63 16.44
C ILE A 103 14.66 12.11 16.83
N GLU A 104 14.55 13.03 15.87
CA GLU A 104 14.57 14.46 16.13
C GLU A 104 13.37 14.90 16.98
N ALA A 105 12.17 14.41 16.66
CA ALA A 105 10.98 14.65 17.47
C ALA A 105 11.12 14.10 18.90
N ALA A 106 11.65 12.87 19.05
CA ALA A 106 11.89 12.26 20.36
C ALA A 106 12.95 13.02 21.18
N LYS A 107 14.00 13.53 20.52
CA LYS A 107 15.00 14.40 21.15
C LYS A 107 14.40 15.74 21.59
N ALA A 108 13.58 16.36 20.74
CA ALA A 108 12.92 17.62 21.06
C ALA A 108 11.89 17.47 22.19
N ALA A 109 11.16 16.36 22.24
CA ALA A 109 10.20 16.03 23.30
C ALA A 109 10.82 15.27 24.47
N SER A 110 12.15 15.30 24.62
CA SER A 110 12.83 14.57 25.70
C SER A 110 12.47 15.18 27.05
N ILE A 111 11.76 14.41 27.87
CA ILE A 111 11.41 14.77 29.25
C ILE A 111 12.60 14.40 30.15
N PRO A 112 13.06 15.30 31.03
CA PRO A 112 14.15 15.00 31.93
C PRO A 112 13.78 13.87 32.90
N TYR A 113 14.71 12.94 33.08
CA TYR A 113 14.51 11.73 33.88
C TYR A 113 13.98 11.96 35.32
N PRO A 114 14.42 13.02 36.05
CA PRO A 114 13.88 13.31 37.39
C PRO A 114 12.38 13.63 37.39
N GLU A 115 11.88 14.37 36.40
CA GLU A 115 10.45 14.72 36.29
C GLU A 115 9.61 13.49 35.97
N LEU A 116 10.12 12.63 35.09
CA LEU A 116 9.46 11.38 34.72
C LEU A 116 9.36 10.43 35.92
N LEU A 117 10.42 10.32 36.72
CA LEU A 117 10.41 9.52 37.96
C LEU A 117 9.44 10.09 39.01
N ALA A 118 9.45 11.41 39.22
CA ALA A 118 8.55 12.07 40.16
C ALA A 118 7.09 11.86 39.75
N TYR A 119 6.78 12.01 38.46
CA TYR A 119 5.45 11.77 37.93
C TYR A 119 5.03 10.29 38.05
N ALA A 120 5.92 9.35 37.70
CA ALA A 120 5.66 7.92 37.85
C ALA A 120 5.39 7.51 39.31
N GLN A 121 6.15 8.08 40.26
CA GLN A 121 5.91 7.87 41.69
C GLN A 121 4.54 8.41 42.12
N SER A 122 4.14 9.57 41.58
CA SER A 122 2.81 10.14 41.87
C SER A 122 1.68 9.28 41.30
N LEU A 123 1.84 8.72 40.11
CA LEU A 123 0.86 7.83 39.47
C LEU A 123 0.74 6.48 40.16
N SER A 124 1.84 5.95 40.72
CA SER A 124 1.89 4.63 41.36
C SER A 124 0.80 4.43 42.41
N ALA A 125 0.48 5.48 43.19
CA ALA A 125 -0.58 5.45 44.21
C ALA A 125 -2.02 5.36 43.66
N PHE A 126 -2.22 5.62 42.36
CA PHE A 126 -3.52 5.62 41.67
C PHE A 126 -3.65 4.48 40.64
N THR A 127 -2.53 3.87 40.22
CA THR A 127 -2.51 2.89 39.13
C THR A 127 -2.30 1.44 39.58
N SER A 128 -1.89 1.20 40.82
CA SER A 128 -1.65 -0.15 41.34
C SER A 128 -2.55 -0.49 42.53
N ALA A 129 -3.47 -1.44 42.35
CA ALA A 129 -3.95 -2.23 43.49
C ALA A 129 -2.88 -3.28 43.77
N PRO A 130 -2.21 -3.27 44.95
CA PRO A 130 -1.20 -4.27 45.25
C PRO A 130 -1.78 -5.69 45.15
N PRO A 131 -1.10 -6.66 44.51
CA PRO A 131 -1.65 -7.97 44.22
C PRO A 131 -2.07 -8.81 45.44
N HIS A 132 -1.80 -8.35 46.66
CA HIS A 132 -2.22 -8.94 47.94
C HIS A 132 -2.74 -7.87 48.91
N MET A 133 -3.81 -7.13 48.56
CA MET A 133 -4.44 -6.25 49.56
C MET A 133 -5.04 -7.12 50.68
N PRO A 134 -4.58 -6.98 51.94
CA PRO A 134 -5.22 -7.66 53.05
C PRO A 134 -6.62 -7.10 53.27
N ASP A 135 -7.56 -7.98 53.62
CA ASP A 135 -8.95 -7.62 53.88
C ASP A 135 -9.05 -6.57 55.00
N LEU A 136 -9.57 -5.38 54.65
CA LEU A 136 -9.62 -4.17 55.49
C LEU A 136 -10.55 -4.31 56.71
N GLY A 137 -11.22 -5.45 56.87
CA GLY A 137 -12.11 -5.75 58.00
C GLY A 137 -11.43 -6.37 59.25
N LEU A 138 -10.13 -6.68 59.22
CA LEU A 138 -9.44 -7.36 60.31
C LEU A 138 -8.74 -6.37 61.27
N PRO A 139 -9.07 -6.35 62.58
CA PRO A 139 -8.44 -5.44 63.53
C PRO A 139 -6.98 -5.87 63.81
N GLY A 140 -6.04 -4.91 63.69
CA GLY A 140 -4.65 -5.07 64.13
C GLY A 140 -3.56 -5.01 63.05
N GLN A 141 -3.88 -4.67 61.80
CA GLN A 141 -2.88 -4.52 60.74
C GLN A 141 -2.27 -3.11 60.65
N PRO A 142 -1.02 -2.99 60.16
CA PRO A 142 -0.40 -1.70 59.90
C PRO A 142 -1.24 -0.88 58.91
N PRO A 143 -1.25 0.46 59.01
CA PRO A 143 -2.07 1.30 58.15
C PRO A 143 -1.79 0.97 56.68
N PRO A 144 -2.83 0.70 55.88
CA PRO A 144 -2.64 0.26 54.50
C PRO A 144 -1.90 1.34 53.70
N PRO A 145 -1.07 0.94 52.71
CA PRO A 145 -0.48 1.88 51.78
C PRO A 145 -1.59 2.74 51.15
N LEU A 146 -1.34 4.05 51.03
CA LEU A 146 -2.30 5.02 50.51
C LEU A 146 -2.69 4.65 49.07
N PHE A 147 -3.79 3.91 48.94
CA PHE A 147 -4.37 3.53 47.66
C PHE A 147 -5.52 4.47 47.33
N PHE A 148 -5.43 5.11 46.18
CA PHE A 148 -6.51 5.94 45.66
C PHE A 148 -7.21 5.22 44.51
N PRO A 149 -8.54 5.34 44.41
CA PRO A 149 -9.27 4.77 43.28
C PRO A 149 -8.76 5.38 41.96
N PRO A 150 -8.81 4.61 40.86
CA PRO A 150 -8.27 5.01 39.55
C PRO A 150 -9.00 6.21 38.93
N PHE A 151 -10.20 6.52 39.43
CA PHE A 151 -10.98 7.70 39.04
C PHE A 151 -11.37 8.52 40.29
N PRO A 152 -11.57 9.84 40.15
CA PRO A 152 -12.00 10.69 41.25
C PRO A 152 -13.35 10.21 41.81
N ASN A 153 -13.42 9.99 43.12
CA ASN A 153 -14.67 9.56 43.77
C ASN A 153 -15.65 10.74 43.90
N GLU A 154 -16.95 10.46 44.01
CA GLU A 154 -18.01 11.48 44.11
C GLU A 154 -17.75 12.44 45.29
N GLU A 155 -17.29 11.94 46.43
CA GLU A 155 -16.92 12.78 47.57
C GLU A 155 -15.76 13.75 47.26
N LYS A 156 -14.78 13.32 46.46
CA LYS A 156 -13.67 14.18 46.02
C LYS A 156 -14.14 15.22 45.01
N MET A 157 -15.07 14.87 44.13
CA MET A 157 -15.68 15.82 43.19
C MET A 157 -16.55 16.86 43.92
N ARG A 158 -17.35 16.42 44.89
CA ARG A 158 -18.22 17.27 45.72
C ARG A 158 -17.44 18.17 46.68
N ARG A 159 -16.32 17.69 47.24
CA ARG A 159 -15.42 18.49 48.09
C ARG A 159 -14.46 19.37 47.29
N GLY A 160 -14.22 19.02 46.03
CA GLY A 160 -13.40 19.80 45.11
C GLY A 160 -14.06 21.12 44.72
N HIS A 161 -13.30 21.98 44.04
CA HIS A 161 -13.79 23.29 43.62
C HIS A 161 -15.10 23.24 42.84
N MET A 162 -15.30 22.20 42.02
CA MET A 162 -16.54 22.02 41.25
C MET A 162 -17.80 21.82 42.11
N GLY A 163 -17.69 21.25 43.30
CA GLY A 163 -18.82 21.10 44.24
C GLY A 163 -18.94 22.24 45.25
N ALA A 164 -17.96 23.15 45.30
CA ALA A 164 -17.98 24.35 46.13
C ALA A 164 -18.63 25.56 45.43
N GLU A 165 -18.77 25.50 44.11
CA GLU A 165 -19.54 26.47 43.33
C GLU A 165 -21.05 26.31 43.63
N GLU A 166 -21.80 27.41 43.56
CA GLU A 166 -23.26 27.41 43.77
C GLU A 166 -23.95 26.38 42.83
N PRO A 167 -25.02 25.71 43.28
CA PRO A 167 -25.78 24.80 42.42
C PRO A 167 -26.15 25.54 41.14
N LEU A 168 -25.91 24.91 39.98
CA LEU A 168 -26.25 25.46 38.66
C LEU A 168 -27.67 26.04 38.74
N GLY A 169 -27.78 27.36 38.57
CA GLY A 169 -29.03 28.10 38.62
C GLY A 169 -30.05 27.58 37.60
N LEU A 170 -31.22 28.21 37.54
CA LEU A 170 -32.24 27.78 36.58
C LEU A 170 -31.69 27.86 35.15
N LEU A 171 -32.13 26.91 34.30
CA LEU A 171 -31.69 26.76 32.91
C LEU A 171 -31.73 28.12 32.16
N GLY A 172 -30.56 28.71 31.94
CA GLY A 172 -30.40 30.03 31.29
C GLY A 172 -29.60 31.07 32.10
N GLU A 173 -29.27 30.80 33.36
CA GLU A 173 -28.43 31.70 34.19
C GLU A 173 -26.94 31.42 33.99
N THR A 174 -26.15 32.45 33.67
CA THR A 174 -24.69 32.36 33.53
C THR A 174 -24.02 32.89 34.80
N HIS A 175 -23.34 32.03 35.56
CA HIS A 175 -22.53 32.44 36.71
C HIS A 175 -21.06 32.67 36.29
N GLU A 176 -20.46 33.77 36.75
CA GLU A 176 -19.03 34.04 36.57
C GLU A 176 -18.22 33.12 37.50
N VAL A 177 -17.49 32.18 36.91
CA VAL A 177 -16.59 31.26 37.64
C VAL A 177 -15.37 32.04 38.13
N GLY A 178 -15.09 32.02 39.45
CA GLY A 178 -13.82 32.49 40.02
C GLY A 178 -13.84 33.74 40.93
N LYS A 179 -14.99 34.18 41.45
CA LYS A 179 -15.03 35.25 42.48
C LYS A 179 -14.83 34.70 43.89
N ALA A 180 -14.07 35.42 44.71
CA ALA A 180 -13.84 35.09 46.13
C ALA A 180 -15.16 35.06 46.92
N PRO A 181 -15.30 34.16 47.92
CA PRO A 181 -16.57 33.95 48.63
C PRO A 181 -16.98 35.23 49.37
N SER A 182 -18.06 35.87 48.91
CA SER A 182 -18.69 36.95 49.66
C SER A 182 -19.53 36.35 50.80
N PRO A 183 -19.54 36.94 52.00
CA PRO A 183 -20.25 36.38 53.14
C PRO A 183 -21.76 36.34 52.91
N THR A 184 -22.34 35.22 53.33
CA THR A 184 -23.73 34.78 53.25
C THR A 184 -24.75 35.85 53.60
N LYS A 185 -25.66 36.15 52.65
CA LYS A 185 -26.96 36.73 52.98
C LYS A 185 -27.88 35.62 53.46
N SER A 186 -28.26 35.68 54.74
CA SER A 186 -29.30 34.87 55.34
C SER A 186 -30.65 35.17 54.69
N VAL A 187 -31.20 34.22 53.93
CA VAL A 187 -32.61 34.23 53.52
C VAL A 187 -33.28 33.05 54.20
N GLU A 188 -34.31 33.37 54.98
CA GLU A 188 -35.14 32.44 55.74
C GLU A 188 -35.76 31.36 54.84
N LEU A 189 -35.61 30.11 55.26
CA LEU A 189 -36.32 28.95 54.74
C LEU A 189 -37.77 28.95 55.25
N PRO A 190 -38.75 28.60 54.40
CA PRO A 190 -39.89 27.80 54.81
C PRO A 190 -39.67 26.33 54.37
N ILE A 191 -39.66 25.43 55.35
CA ILE A 191 -39.78 23.97 55.20
C ILE A 191 -41.09 23.60 55.94
N PRO A 192 -41.90 22.57 55.58
CA PRO A 192 -41.66 21.46 54.64
C PRO A 192 -42.80 21.17 53.64
N GLY A 193 -42.46 20.43 52.58
CA GLY A 193 -43.35 19.38 52.09
C GLY A 193 -43.92 19.56 50.68
N ALA A 194 -43.08 19.37 49.66
CA ALA A 194 -43.47 18.80 48.37
C ALA A 194 -42.20 18.56 47.53
N ASN A 195 -41.58 17.39 47.65
CA ASN A 195 -40.52 16.99 46.72
C ASN A 195 -41.18 16.67 45.35
N PRO A 196 -40.84 17.38 44.26
CA PRO A 196 -41.45 17.17 42.94
C PRO A 196 -41.02 15.88 42.24
N TYR A 197 -40.09 15.12 42.82
CA TYR A 197 -39.47 13.95 42.22
C TYR A 197 -39.89 12.62 42.87
N ARG A 198 -41.02 12.57 43.60
CA ARG A 198 -41.57 11.30 44.10
C ARG A 198 -42.41 10.66 42.98
N PRO A 199 -41.98 9.56 42.33
CA PRO A 199 -42.79 8.86 41.35
C PRO A 199 -43.78 7.97 42.10
N GLU A 200 -44.99 8.49 42.36
CA GLU A 200 -46.11 7.68 42.81
C GLU A 200 -46.55 6.75 41.67
N HIS A 201 -46.70 5.46 41.97
CA HIS A 201 -47.08 4.41 41.04
C HIS A 201 -48.35 4.76 40.25
N ARG A 202 -48.25 4.84 38.91
CA ARG A 202 -49.38 4.83 38.00
C ARG A 202 -49.23 3.69 37.00
N GLY A 203 -50.26 2.84 36.96
CA GLY A 203 -50.35 1.62 36.15
C GLY A 203 -50.38 1.83 34.63
N PRO A 204 -50.56 0.73 33.86
CA PRO A 204 -49.86 0.50 32.61
C PRO A 204 -50.62 1.07 31.41
N GLN A 205 -50.00 1.99 30.68
CA GLN A 205 -50.46 2.37 29.33
C GLN A 205 -49.27 2.62 28.39
N GLN A 206 -49.03 1.61 27.56
CA GLN A 206 -48.80 1.69 26.12
C GLN A 206 -47.56 2.44 25.58
N LEU A 207 -46.60 1.60 25.14
CA LEU A 207 -45.99 1.62 23.80
C LEU A 207 -45.45 2.97 23.30
N GLN A 208 -44.19 3.24 23.62
CA GLN A 208 -43.24 3.73 22.62
C GLN A 208 -42.00 2.85 22.68
N MET A 209 -42.02 1.79 21.86
CA MET A 209 -40.84 0.98 21.57
C MET A 209 -39.89 1.87 20.77
N PHE A 210 -38.82 2.34 21.40
CA PHE A 210 -37.60 2.73 20.71
C PHE A 210 -36.58 1.64 20.98
N ASP A 211 -36.57 0.69 20.06
CA ASP A 211 -35.69 -0.47 20.01
C ASP A 211 -34.34 -0.02 19.44
N PHE A 212 -33.39 0.28 20.33
CA PHE A 212 -31.99 0.47 19.96
C PHE A 212 -31.25 -0.84 20.24
N ASP A 213 -31.41 -1.78 19.31
CA ASP A 213 -30.62 -3.00 19.23
C ASP A 213 -29.21 -2.63 18.72
N LEU A 214 -28.34 -2.18 19.63
CA LEU A 214 -26.91 -1.97 19.37
C LEU A 214 -26.18 -3.31 19.56
N ASP A 215 -26.19 -4.12 18.50
CA ASP A 215 -25.29 -5.26 18.38
C ASP A 215 -23.83 -4.76 18.27
N LEU A 216 -23.03 -5.07 19.29
CA LEU A 216 -21.64 -4.62 19.44
C LEU A 216 -20.61 -5.68 19.01
N ASN A 217 -21.02 -6.77 18.34
CA ASN A 217 -20.09 -7.78 17.84
C ASN A 217 -20.42 -8.23 16.39
N PRO A 218 -20.09 -7.44 15.35
CA PRO A 218 -19.95 -7.99 14.02
C PRO A 218 -18.57 -8.67 13.93
N ASP A 219 -18.59 -10.00 13.90
CA ASP A 219 -17.49 -10.93 13.56
C ASP A 219 -16.87 -11.71 14.73
N LEU A 220 -17.51 -12.86 15.01
CA LEU A 220 -16.89 -14.10 15.48
C LEU A 220 -17.43 -15.26 14.62
#